data_AF-A0A7X6HKH8-F1
#
_entry.id   AF-A0A7X6HKH8-F1
#
_cell.length_a   1.000
_cell.length_b   1.000
_cell.length_c   1.000
_cell.angle_alpha   90.00
_cell.angle_beta   90.00
_cell.angle_gamma   90.00
#
_symmetry.space_group_name_H-M   'P 1'
#
loop_
_entity.id
_entity.type
_entity.pdbx_description
1 polymer ?
#
loop_
_entity_poly.entity_id
_entity_poly.type
_entity_poly.pdbx_seq_one_letter_code
_entity_poly.pdbx_strand_id
1 'polypeptide(L)' 'MDKEAMANLKLAMLEAETAAQLAAIIIDYTHEEMMLVFNDLEWEQQDKIKTIWKAVD' A
#
# COMPACT_ATOMS: atom_id res chain seq x y z
N MET A 1 -11.01 6.18 9.01
CA MET A 1 -10.95 4.75 8.67
C MET A 1 -11.08 3.92 9.94
N ASP A 2 -11.93 2.90 9.95
CA ASP A 2 -12.02 1.95 11.07
C ASP A 2 -10.85 0.94 11.04
N LYS A 3 -10.74 0.13 12.10
CA LYS A 3 -9.62 -0.82 12.28
C LYS A 3 -9.63 -1.93 11.23
N GLU A 4 -10.79 -2.33 10.73
CA GLU A 4 -10.91 -3.41 9.75
C GLU A 4 -10.46 -2.92 8.37
N ALA A 5 -10.94 -1.74 7.96
CA ALA A 5 -10.52 -1.10 6.72
C ALA A 5 -9.00 -0.83 6.71
N MET A 6 -8.41 -0.44 7.84
CA MET A 6 -6.96 -0.25 7.97
C MET A 6 -6.17 -1.55 7.81
N ALA A 7 -6.66 -2.64 8.40
CA ALA A 7 -6.03 -3.96 8.30
C ALA A 7 -6.12 -4.51 6.86
N ASN A 8 -7.26 -4.35 6.21
CA ASN A 8 -7.47 -4.76 4.82
C ASN A 8 -6.56 -3.98 3.86
N LEU A 9 -6.45 -2.65 4.04
CA LEU A 9 -5.55 -1.83 3.27
C LEU A 9 -4.09 -2.23 3.48
N LYS A 10 -3.68 -2.48 4.73
CA LYS A 10 -2.34 -2.98 5.05
C LYS A 10 -2.01 -4.29 4.34
N LEU A 11 -2.94 -5.25 4.38
CA LEU A 11 -2.77 -6.53 3.69
C LEU A 11 -2.66 -6.34 2.18
N ALA A 12 -3.58 -5.59 1.57
CA ALA A 12 -3.57 -5.33 0.13
C ALA A 12 -2.26 -4.68 -0.35
N MET A 13 -1.72 -3.73 0.42
CA MET A 13 -0.45 -3.08 0.10
C MET A 13 0.75 -4.03 0.21
N LEU A 14 0.74 -4.97 1.16
CA LEU A 14 1.82 -5.93 1.36
C LEU A 14 1.78 -7.11 0.38
N GLU A 15 0.58 -7.51 -0.04
CA GLU A 15 0.32 -8.57 -1.01
C GLU A 15 0.52 -8.12 -2.45
N ALA A 16 0.52 -6.81 -2.72
CA ALA A 16 0.83 -6.31 -4.04
C ALA A 16 2.26 -6.71 -4.46
N GLU A 17 2.38 -7.19 -5.69
CA GLU A 17 3.62 -7.61 -6.33
C GLU A 17 4.01 -6.67 -7.48
N THR A 18 3.05 -5.89 -7.98
CA THR A 18 3.22 -4.97 -9.11
C THR A 18 2.69 -3.58 -8.79
N ALA A 19 3.23 -2.57 -9.46
CA ALA A 19 2.73 -1.21 -9.31
C ALA A 19 1.30 -1.05 -9.82
N ALA A 20 0.87 -1.86 -10.79
CA ALA A 20 -0.51 -1.88 -11.26
C ALA A 20 -1.46 -2.33 -10.15
N GLN A 21 -1.08 -3.34 -9.35
CA GLN A 21 -1.85 -3.76 -8.17
C GLN A 21 -1.87 -2.67 -7.10
N LEU A 22 -0.73 -2.02 -6.82
CA LEU A 22 -0.69 -0.90 -5.88
C LEU A 22 -1.55 0.29 -6.34
N ALA A 23 -1.57 0.57 -7.65
CA ALA A 23 -2.42 1.63 -8.22
C ALA A 23 -3.91 1.26 -8.19
N ALA A 24 -4.26 -0.02 -8.34
CA ALA A 24 -5.64 -0.49 -8.25
C ALA A 24 -6.24 -0.30 -6.84
N ILE A 25 -5.42 -0.31 -5.79
CA ILE A 25 -5.86 -0.03 -4.40
C ILE A 25 -6.48 1.38 -4.28
N ILE A 26 -6.09 2.33 -5.14
CA ILE A 26 -6.61 3.71 -5.14
C ILE A 26 -8.12 3.74 -5.54
N ILE A 27 -8.64 2.66 -6.14
CA ILE A 27 -10.07 2.54 -6.46
C ILE A 27 -10.92 2.48 -5.18
N ASP A 28 -10.42 1.77 -4.17
CA ASP A 28 -11.14 1.49 -2.93
C ASP A 28 -10.68 2.37 -1.75
N TYR A 29 -9.49 2.97 -1.86
CA TYR A 29 -8.87 3.76 -0.80
C TYR A 29 -8.29 5.06 -1.33
N THR A 30 -8.39 6.12 -0.54
CA THR A 30 -7.77 7.40 -0.90
C THR A 30 -6.25 7.35 -0.74
N HIS A 31 -5.54 8.24 -1.45
CA HIS A 31 -4.09 8.38 -1.30
C HIS A 31 -3.69 8.70 0.15
N GLU A 32 -4.47 9.51 0.88
CA GLU A 32 -4.20 9.81 2.29
C GLU A 32 -4.30 8.56 3.18
N GLU A 33 -5.31 7.71 2.96
CA GLU A 33 -5.46 6.45 3.71
C GLU A 33 -4.31 5.49 3.42
N MET A 34 -3.88 5.41 2.16
CA MET A 34 -2.70 4.63 1.77
C MET A 34 -1.44 5.16 2.44
N MET A 35 -1.24 6.48 2.49
CA MET A 35 -0.07 7.07 3.15
C MET A 35 -0.09 6.88 4.66
N LEU A 36 -1.28 6.93 5.29
CA LEU A 36 -1.43 6.61 6.71
C LEU A 36 -0.98 5.18 7.01
N VAL A 37 -1.45 4.21 6.24
CA VAL A 37 -1.06 2.80 6.42
C VAL A 37 0.41 2.60 6.09
N PHE A 38 0.91 3.18 5.00
CA PHE A 38 2.30 3.10 4.60
C PHE A 38 3.26 3.57 5.71
N ASN A 39 2.93 4.69 6.36
CA ASN A 39 3.76 5.25 7.42
C ASN A 39 3.77 4.41 8.71
N ASP A 40 2.78 3.54 8.90
CA ASP A 40 2.69 2.59 10.03
C ASP A 40 3.40 1.24 9.73
N LEU A 41 3.92 1.05 8.52
CA LEU A 41 4.67 -0.15 8.15
C LEU A 41 6.10 -0.11 8.67
N GLU A 42 6.66 -1.29 8.92
CA GLU A 42 8.08 -1.46 9.21
C GLU A 42 8.94 -1.03 8.00
N TRP A 43 10.17 -0.60 8.25
CA TRP A 43 11.05 -0.07 7.20
C TRP A 43 11.24 -1.02 6.01
N GLU A 44 11.40 -2.32 6.26
CA GLU A 44 11.55 -3.34 5.19
C GLU A 44 10.30 -3.46 4.31
N GLN A 45 9.12 -3.33 4.92
CA GLN A 45 7.84 -3.37 4.21
C GLN A 45 7.65 -2.11 3.34
N GLN A 46 8.01 -0.94 3.89
CA GLN A 46 8.03 0.31 3.14
C GLN A 46 8.98 0.23 1.94
N ASP A 47 10.16 -0.38 2.10
CA ASP A 47 11.16 -0.51 1.05
C ASP A 47 10.69 -1.45 -0.07
N LYS A 48 10.08 -2.60 0.26
CA LYS A 48 9.44 -3.50 -0.71
C LYS A 48 8.42 -2.75 -1.57
N ILE A 49 7.52 -2.03 -0.92
CA ILE A 49 6.45 -1.29 -1.59
C ILE A 49 7.03 -0.18 -2.49
N LYS A 50 8.02 0.58 -2.02
CA LYS A 50 8.74 1.58 -2.81
C LYS A 50 9.45 0.97 -4.04
N THR A 51 10.01 -0.22 -3.88
CA THR A 51 10.66 -0.96 -4.98
C THR A 51 9.66 -1.35 -6.06
N ILE A 52 8.48 -1.84 -5.66
CA ILE A 52 7.40 -2.17 -6.60
C ILE A 52 6.96 -0.91 -7.36
N TRP A 53 6.83 0.24 -6.69
CA TRP A 53 6.45 1.51 -7.32
C TRP A 53 7.46 2.01 -8.36
N LYS A 54 8.76 1.84 -8.07
CA LYS A 54 9.86 2.26 -8.95
C LYS A 54 10.09 1.34 -10.15
N ALA A 55 9.55 0.12 -10.12
CA ALA A 55 9.67 -0.83 -11.22
C ALA A 55 8.82 -0.48 -12.45
N VAL A 56 8.06 0.63 -12.39
CA VAL A 56 7.40 1.23 -13.56
C VAL A 56 8.36 2.23 -14.18
N ASP A 57 9.18 1.74 -15.10
CA ASP A 57 9.85 2.53 -16.14
C ASP A 57 9.05 2.46 -17.44
#